data_AF-A0A963Q6Y3-F1
#
_entry.id   AF-A0A963Q6Y3-F1
#
_cell.length_a   1.000
_cell.length_b   1.000
_cell.length_c   1.000
_cell.angle_alpha   90.00
_cell.angle_beta   90.00
_cell.angle_gamma   90.00
#
_symmetry.space_group_name_H-M   'P 1'
#
loop_
_entity.id
_entity.type
_entity.pdbx_description
1 polymer ?
#
loop_
_entity_poly.entity_id
_entity_poly.type
_entity_poly.pdbx_seq_one_letter_code
_entity_poly.pdbx_strand_id
1 'polypeptide(L)'
;INDKSTAHAFIADGATIDNASSISITATSNQTLHALTTSVQGGAAAIGASFTRIAIGNDAATDTYAGIGSNVMIGQGSGSVGNITIQARSRISATLDTFAMAGGVVGLTFNFAYADITPDVRATIGGGTRINSTGAIRVLSGTDHYARTEVFGLSVGGLAAGLSLARSNLDATVSAEAGGQITADSIMIAAGHNVDPLTSQAIHQAAGGGIRGAFAVAEAPAVGLVTSNASLATATSTADAVAAVSAGAVLNVAGALSVRANGISQSIAVGRSISVSLAGMGLLNSRAVASGTNKSSIGAGARISAGTLLVQSDGIDHADSDNDSTDISGLGNIGFSFSKAEVNPTVTARIGEGATVEVTGTLAVRANSIADGDAKAHRTGLSLGLDFGMIRGDSLVTPTVSATVDSSAANPTVVTAGTIDIQARHGSPVSVSDGTLASIDTAADLLVTAGEHGLVTGDSILYSPEGNAPIGGLVADRTYGVIVYNDTTVKLGAPFQGSNVDDNRDTIRFASQHGLSTGDQLEYGYLFTSGASGSIGGLSNGTKYYVRVIDALTVKLGTSLAQVTQNLKSFQPGAVDAASDVITLASHGFTTGQAVTYRGPRSATFQGFAVDDAADKIAIGVA
;
A
#
# COMPACT_ATOMS: atom_id res chain seq x y z
N ILE A 1 9.45 7.39 29.77
CA ILE A 1 10.74 6.68 29.70
C ILE A 1 11.68 7.48 28.82
N ASN A 2 12.94 7.66 29.25
CA ASN A 2 13.99 8.28 28.45
C ASN A 2 15.19 7.34 28.47
N ASP A 3 15.61 6.85 27.30
CA ASP A 3 16.71 5.91 27.14
C ASP A 3 17.82 6.56 26.30
N LYS A 4 18.99 6.72 26.92
CA LYS A 4 20.21 7.28 26.32
C LYS A 4 21.35 6.28 26.29
N SER A 5 21.03 4.98 26.38
CA SER A 5 22.02 3.91 26.45
C SER A 5 22.91 3.88 25.21
N THR A 6 24.19 3.59 25.41
CA THR A 6 25.18 3.51 24.34
C THR A 6 25.81 2.12 24.28
N ALA A 7 26.02 1.57 23.08
CA ALA A 7 26.71 0.30 22.84
C ALA A 7 27.88 0.53 21.88
N HIS A 8 29.12 0.48 22.37
CA HIS A 8 30.32 0.81 21.60
C HIS A 8 31.29 -0.38 21.56
N ALA A 9 31.82 -0.71 20.39
CA ALA A 9 32.90 -1.68 20.20
C ALA A 9 33.87 -1.15 19.14
N PHE A 10 35.15 -0.97 19.48
CA PHE A 10 36.09 -0.42 18.50
C PHE A 10 37.54 -0.76 18.78
N ILE A 11 38.36 -0.67 17.73
CA ILE A 11 39.82 -0.59 17.83
C ILE A 11 40.18 0.90 17.90
N ALA A 12 40.88 1.30 18.96
CA ALA A 12 41.26 2.70 19.18
C ALA A 12 42.29 3.20 18.15
N ASP A 13 42.40 4.53 18.04
CA ASP A 13 43.32 5.20 17.14
C ASP A 13 44.78 4.76 17.35
N GLY A 14 45.53 4.65 16.26
CA GLY A 14 46.96 4.33 16.29
C GLY A 14 47.30 2.89 16.71
N ALA A 15 46.32 2.01 16.90
CA ALA A 15 46.56 0.61 17.22
C ALA A 15 47.25 -0.14 16.07
N THR A 16 47.95 -1.23 16.41
CA THR A 16 48.58 -2.13 15.43
C THR A 16 48.13 -3.57 15.65
N ILE A 17 47.75 -4.26 14.58
CA ILE A 17 47.41 -5.69 14.56
C ILE A 17 48.23 -6.38 13.48
N ASP A 18 49.24 -7.15 13.89
CA ASP A 18 50.17 -7.79 12.95
C ASP A 18 49.65 -9.11 12.37
N ASN A 19 48.83 -9.85 13.12
CA ASN A 19 48.28 -11.14 12.69
C ASN A 19 46.92 -11.42 13.36
N ALA A 20 45.94 -11.88 12.58
CA ALA A 20 44.69 -12.44 13.07
C ALA A 20 44.04 -13.32 11.99
N SER A 21 43.50 -14.49 12.35
CA SER A 21 42.70 -15.29 11.38
C SER A 21 41.45 -14.54 10.93
N SER A 22 40.85 -13.74 11.82
CA SER A 22 39.77 -12.80 11.52
C SER A 22 39.67 -11.73 12.61
N ILE A 23 39.05 -10.60 12.29
CA ILE A 23 38.69 -9.53 13.23
C ILE A 23 37.17 -9.34 13.16
N SER A 24 36.49 -9.38 14.31
CA SER A 24 35.06 -9.10 14.41
C SER A 24 34.82 -8.03 15.47
N ILE A 25 34.22 -6.92 15.05
CA ILE A 25 33.88 -5.77 15.90
C ILE A 25 32.37 -5.59 15.80
N THR A 26 31.65 -5.91 16.88
CA THR A 26 30.19 -5.91 16.87
C THR A 26 29.65 -5.09 18.02
N ALA A 27 28.85 -4.08 17.69
CA ALA A 27 28.04 -3.34 18.64
C ALA A 27 26.57 -3.62 18.37
N THR A 28 25.81 -3.96 19.40
CA THR A 28 24.39 -4.26 19.27
C THR A 28 23.60 -3.62 20.40
N SER A 29 22.59 -2.84 20.06
CA SER A 29 21.55 -2.36 20.98
C SER A 29 20.23 -3.07 20.69
N ASN A 30 19.59 -3.59 21.73
CA ASN A 30 18.25 -4.18 21.65
C ASN A 30 17.37 -3.56 22.74
N GLN A 31 16.38 -2.78 22.34
CA GLN A 31 15.50 -2.02 23.22
C GLN A 31 14.05 -2.36 22.90
N THR A 32 13.36 -2.98 23.87
CA THR A 32 11.92 -3.22 23.80
C THR A 32 11.27 -2.49 24.96
N LEU A 33 10.45 -1.49 24.65
CA LEU A 33 9.80 -0.66 25.65
C LEU A 33 8.29 -0.68 25.43
N HIS A 34 7.56 -0.87 26.52
CA HIS A 34 6.12 -0.75 26.57
C HIS A 34 5.76 0.24 27.68
N ALA A 35 4.90 1.21 27.37
CA ALA A 35 4.37 2.16 28.34
C ALA A 35 2.85 2.16 28.27
N LEU A 36 2.19 1.94 29.41
CA LEU A 36 0.74 1.95 29.54
C LEU A 36 0.35 2.90 30.66
N THR A 37 -0.55 3.85 30.39
CA THR A 37 -1.21 4.64 31.44
C THR A 37 -2.72 4.66 31.27
N THR A 38 -3.43 4.46 32.37
CA THR A 38 -4.90 4.40 32.39
C THR A 38 -5.46 5.33 33.46
N SER A 39 -6.52 6.07 33.14
CA SER A 39 -7.23 6.95 34.09
C SER A 39 -8.74 6.80 33.94
N VAL A 40 -9.47 6.70 35.04
CA VAL A 40 -10.94 6.64 35.04
C VAL A 40 -11.44 7.55 36.13
N GLN A 41 -12.30 8.51 35.78
CA GLN A 41 -12.81 9.51 36.71
C GLN A 41 -14.33 9.60 36.64
N GLY A 42 -14.95 9.78 37.81
CA GLY A 42 -16.40 9.90 37.95
C GLY A 42 -16.77 10.94 39.02
N GLY A 43 -17.76 11.77 38.74
CA GLY A 43 -18.22 12.79 39.69
C GLY A 43 -19.08 13.86 39.03
N ALA A 44 -19.55 14.86 39.80
CA ALA A 44 -20.31 15.96 39.21
C ALA A 44 -19.47 16.73 38.16
N ALA A 45 -18.19 16.95 38.46
CA ALA A 45 -17.17 17.40 37.53
C ALA A 45 -16.01 16.40 37.53
N ALA A 46 -15.84 15.67 36.43
CA ALA A 46 -14.79 14.68 36.26
C ALA A 46 -13.81 15.14 35.18
N ILE A 47 -12.51 15.09 35.49
CA ILE A 47 -11.44 15.41 34.55
C ILE A 47 -10.46 14.24 34.54
N GLY A 48 -10.47 13.46 33.46
CA GLY A 48 -9.53 12.39 33.20
C GLY A 48 -8.33 12.91 32.41
N ALA A 49 -7.11 12.58 32.83
CA ALA A 49 -5.92 12.86 32.05
C ALA A 49 -4.96 11.68 32.14
N SER A 50 -4.27 11.40 31.04
CA SER A 50 -3.30 10.31 30.93
C SER A 50 -2.17 10.72 29.98
N PHE A 51 -0.95 10.33 30.30
CA PHE A 51 0.24 10.78 29.57
C PHE A 51 1.28 9.66 29.50
N THR A 52 1.69 9.28 28.29
CA THR A 52 2.87 8.44 28.05
C THR A 52 3.89 9.16 27.19
N ARG A 53 5.17 8.88 27.47
CA ARG A 53 6.28 9.30 26.61
C ARG A 53 7.38 8.27 26.63
N ILE A 54 7.91 7.94 25.45
CA ILE A 54 9.13 7.18 25.25
C ILE A 54 10.03 8.04 24.36
N ALA A 55 11.21 8.37 24.86
CA ALA A 55 12.27 8.99 24.08
C ALA A 55 13.47 8.04 24.06
N ILE A 56 13.99 7.73 22.88
CA ILE A 56 15.18 6.90 22.68
C ILE A 56 16.10 7.63 21.72
N GLY A 57 17.34 7.86 22.15
CA GLY A 57 18.32 8.63 21.40
C GLY A 57 19.24 9.39 22.34
N ASN A 58 20.49 9.57 21.94
CA ASN A 58 21.48 10.27 22.75
C ASN A 58 22.14 11.42 21.98
N ASP A 59 21.64 12.64 22.20
CA ASP A 59 22.21 13.85 21.57
C ASP A 59 23.68 14.14 21.95
N ALA A 60 24.22 13.49 22.98
CA ALA A 60 25.59 13.70 23.46
C ALA A 60 26.58 12.62 23.01
N ALA A 61 26.11 11.51 22.40
CA ALA A 61 26.95 10.41 21.96
C ALA A 61 26.22 9.52 20.96
N THR A 62 26.96 8.92 20.01
CA THR A 62 26.40 7.89 19.13
C THR A 62 25.82 6.72 19.94
N ASP A 63 24.56 6.35 19.71
CA ASP A 63 23.87 5.29 20.46
C ASP A 63 24.49 3.91 20.22
N THR A 64 24.81 3.55 18.98
CA THR A 64 25.44 2.27 18.65
C THR A 64 26.60 2.46 17.69
N TYR A 65 27.82 2.17 18.15
CA TYR A 65 29.04 2.42 17.40
C TYR A 65 29.92 1.17 17.30
N ALA A 66 30.23 0.75 16.08
CA ALA A 66 31.26 -0.25 15.80
C ALA A 66 32.33 0.37 14.90
N GLY A 67 33.62 0.21 15.21
CA GLY A 67 34.61 0.80 14.31
C GLY A 67 36.07 0.45 14.49
N ILE A 68 36.85 0.84 13.49
CA ILE A 68 38.30 0.95 13.54
C ILE A 68 38.62 2.44 13.56
N GLY A 69 39.41 2.87 14.53
CA GLY A 69 39.85 4.24 14.69
C GLY A 69 40.72 4.74 13.53
N SER A 70 41.27 5.93 13.70
CA SER A 70 42.18 6.56 12.76
C SER A 70 43.62 6.07 12.91
N ASN A 71 44.39 6.08 11.83
CA ASN A 71 45.81 5.72 11.82
C ASN A 71 46.10 4.31 12.35
N VAL A 72 45.14 3.38 12.27
CA VAL A 72 45.32 1.99 12.70
C VAL A 72 46.11 1.23 11.62
N MET A 73 47.00 0.34 12.05
CA MET A 73 47.82 -0.48 11.16
C MET A 73 47.41 -1.95 11.29
N ILE A 74 46.89 -2.56 10.22
CA ILE A 74 46.40 -3.95 10.22
C ILE A 74 47.09 -4.74 9.10
N GLY A 75 47.71 -5.87 9.43
CA GLY A 75 48.37 -6.76 8.47
C GLY A 75 49.58 -6.14 7.77
N GLN A 76 50.23 -5.16 8.41
CA GLN A 76 51.40 -4.46 7.86
C GLN A 76 52.73 -5.16 8.22
N GLY A 77 52.70 -6.07 9.20
CA GLY A 77 53.85 -6.89 9.61
C GLY A 77 54.06 -8.13 8.75
N SER A 78 54.79 -9.12 9.28
CA SER A 78 55.04 -10.40 8.60
C SER A 78 53.89 -11.41 8.71
N GLY A 79 52.89 -11.12 9.54
CA GLY A 79 51.67 -11.92 9.68
C GLY A 79 50.59 -11.54 8.66
N SER A 80 49.56 -12.37 8.56
CA SER A 80 48.37 -12.08 7.76
C SER A 80 47.17 -11.76 8.64
N VAL A 81 46.27 -10.94 8.10
CA VAL A 81 44.95 -10.71 8.70
C VAL A 81 43.90 -11.23 7.72
N GLY A 82 43.07 -12.18 8.15
CA GLY A 82 41.97 -12.70 7.33
C GLY A 82 40.77 -11.76 7.30
N ASN A 83 39.57 -12.31 7.38
CA ASN A 83 38.33 -11.53 7.25
C ASN A 83 38.20 -10.46 8.35
N ILE A 84 37.67 -9.29 8.00
CA ILE A 84 37.35 -8.21 8.95
C ILE A 84 35.87 -7.89 8.85
N THR A 85 35.15 -7.94 9.97
CA THR A 85 33.73 -7.56 10.04
C THR A 85 33.53 -6.50 11.11
N ILE A 86 33.01 -5.35 10.72
CA ILE A 86 32.56 -4.27 11.60
C ILE A 86 31.05 -4.19 11.45
N GLN A 87 30.32 -4.34 12.55
CA GLN A 87 28.85 -4.36 12.54
C GLN A 87 28.26 -3.57 13.70
N ALA A 88 27.49 -2.54 13.37
CA ALA A 88 26.63 -1.81 14.30
C ALA A 88 25.16 -2.15 14.01
N ARG A 89 24.42 -2.60 15.02
CA ARG A 89 23.02 -2.97 14.87
C ARG A 89 22.17 -2.43 16.00
N SER A 90 21.08 -1.72 15.67
CA SER A 90 20.10 -1.25 16.65
C SER A 90 18.72 -1.84 16.35
N ARG A 91 18.12 -2.49 17.35
CA ARG A 91 16.74 -2.97 17.31
C ARG A 91 15.94 -2.23 18.37
N ILE A 92 14.87 -1.56 17.94
CA ILE A 92 14.00 -0.78 18.81
C ILE A 92 12.56 -1.17 18.53
N SER A 93 11.83 -1.53 19.59
CA SER A 93 10.38 -1.69 19.57
C SER A 93 9.80 -0.87 20.71
N ALA A 94 9.15 0.24 20.39
CA ALA A 94 8.50 1.12 21.35
C ALA A 94 6.99 1.11 21.11
N THR A 95 6.22 0.72 22.13
CA THR A 95 4.75 0.74 22.11
C THR A 95 4.24 1.54 23.31
N LEU A 96 3.36 2.51 23.06
CA LEU A 96 2.76 3.36 24.08
C LEU A 96 1.25 3.34 23.96
N ASP A 97 0.58 3.01 25.06
CA ASP A 97 -0.88 2.98 25.13
C ASP A 97 -1.36 3.94 26.24
N THR A 98 -2.23 4.90 25.89
CA THR A 98 -2.71 5.95 26.80
C THR A 98 -4.22 6.00 26.80
N PHE A 99 -4.82 5.66 27.93
CA PHE A 99 -6.28 5.63 28.11
C PHE A 99 -6.70 6.61 29.19
N ALA A 100 -7.71 7.45 28.92
CA ALA A 100 -8.50 8.06 29.99
C ALA A 100 -9.99 8.12 29.70
N MET A 101 -10.77 8.04 30.76
CA MET A 101 -12.23 8.16 30.72
C MET A 101 -12.69 9.12 31.81
N ALA A 102 -13.68 9.96 31.50
CA ALA A 102 -14.33 10.85 32.47
C ALA A 102 -15.85 10.83 32.30
N GLY A 103 -16.58 10.67 33.40
CA GLY A 103 -18.04 10.63 33.43
C GLY A 103 -18.64 11.55 34.50
N GLY A 104 -19.60 12.42 34.14
CA GLY A 104 -20.19 13.36 35.09
C GLY A 104 -21.28 14.28 34.55
N VAL A 105 -21.63 15.35 35.28
CA VAL A 105 -22.36 16.48 34.67
C VAL A 105 -21.41 17.22 33.72
N VAL A 106 -20.15 17.32 34.10
CA VAL A 106 -19.04 17.76 33.25
C VAL A 106 -18.03 16.61 33.17
N GLY A 107 -17.73 16.13 31.96
CA GLY A 107 -16.75 15.07 31.70
C GLY A 107 -15.69 15.56 30.71
N LEU A 108 -14.45 15.74 31.18
CA LEU A 108 -13.34 16.22 30.35
C LEU A 108 -12.23 15.17 30.28
N THR A 109 -11.66 14.93 29.10
CA THR A 109 -10.49 14.06 28.92
C THR A 109 -9.35 14.73 28.16
N PHE A 110 -8.11 14.55 28.62
CA PHE A 110 -6.90 15.06 27.98
C PHE A 110 -5.80 14.00 27.98
N ASN A 111 -5.53 13.42 26.81
CA ASN A 111 -4.64 12.28 26.67
C ASN A 111 -3.55 12.53 25.64
N PHE A 112 -2.33 12.15 25.98
CA PHE A 112 -1.17 12.36 25.12
C PHE A 112 -0.23 11.16 25.13
N ALA A 113 0.22 10.72 23.95
CA ALA A 113 1.30 9.74 23.80
C ALA A 113 2.35 10.25 22.82
N TYR A 114 3.61 10.23 23.23
CA TYR A 114 4.75 10.69 22.42
C TYR A 114 5.84 9.62 22.36
N ALA A 115 6.09 9.08 21.16
CA ALA A 115 7.28 8.29 20.87
C ALA A 115 8.25 9.14 20.03
N ASP A 116 9.45 9.38 20.56
CA ASP A 116 10.53 10.08 19.85
C ASP A 116 11.74 9.12 19.77
N ILE A 117 11.93 8.47 18.62
CA ILE A 117 12.97 7.45 18.38
C ILE A 117 13.99 8.01 17.40
N THR A 118 15.12 8.48 17.91
CA THR A 118 16.17 9.18 17.13
C THR A 118 17.58 8.65 17.41
N PRO A 119 17.84 7.33 17.30
CA PRO A 119 19.16 6.76 17.57
C PRO A 119 20.16 7.07 16.44
N ASP A 120 21.43 7.20 16.82
CA ASP A 120 22.57 7.27 15.91
C ASP A 120 23.35 5.94 15.88
N VAL A 121 23.46 5.32 14.69
CA VAL A 121 24.03 3.97 14.49
C VAL A 121 25.12 4.02 13.44
N ARG A 122 26.37 3.80 13.84
CA ARG A 122 27.54 3.99 12.96
C ARG A 122 28.48 2.80 12.93
N ALA A 123 28.88 2.40 11.73
CA ALA A 123 29.97 1.45 11.48
C ALA A 123 31.08 2.13 10.68
N THR A 124 32.32 2.22 11.19
CA THR A 124 33.36 3.03 10.52
C THR A 124 34.73 2.39 10.46
N ILE A 125 35.50 2.72 9.42
CA ILE A 125 36.97 2.61 9.37
C ILE A 125 37.53 4.03 9.22
N GLY A 126 38.30 4.49 10.21
CA GLY A 126 38.83 5.85 10.27
C GLY A 126 39.89 6.17 9.21
N GLY A 127 40.11 7.47 9.00
CA GLY A 127 41.12 7.97 8.08
C GLY A 127 42.57 7.64 8.51
N GLY A 128 43.50 7.66 7.56
CA GLY A 128 44.92 7.35 7.82
C GLY A 128 45.22 5.89 8.15
N THR A 129 44.20 5.08 8.39
CA THR A 129 44.31 3.64 8.64
C THR A 129 44.86 2.89 7.41
N ARG A 130 45.71 1.89 7.63
CA ARG A 130 46.29 1.03 6.58
C ARG A 130 45.96 -0.42 6.89
N ILE A 131 45.21 -1.06 6.00
CA ILE A 131 44.76 -2.44 6.13
C ILE A 131 45.28 -3.25 4.96
N ASN A 132 45.92 -4.37 5.25
CA ASN A 132 46.27 -5.39 4.28
C ASN A 132 45.67 -6.73 4.75
N SER A 133 44.49 -7.05 4.24
CA SER A 133 43.73 -8.26 4.56
C SER A 133 43.82 -9.27 3.41
N THR A 134 43.96 -10.55 3.75
CA THR A 134 43.85 -11.66 2.78
C THR A 134 42.41 -12.08 2.52
N GLY A 135 41.46 -11.55 3.28
CA GLY A 135 40.05 -11.92 3.24
C GLY A 135 39.12 -10.77 2.87
N ALA A 136 37.83 -10.99 3.12
CA ALA A 136 36.78 -10.00 2.87
C ALA A 136 36.67 -9.01 4.04
N ILE A 137 36.35 -7.75 3.72
CA ILE A 137 36.05 -6.70 4.69
C ILE A 137 34.57 -6.32 4.58
N ARG A 138 33.87 -6.30 5.72
CA ARG A 138 32.48 -5.87 5.82
C ARG A 138 32.35 -4.73 6.84
N VAL A 139 31.72 -3.64 6.43
CA VAL A 139 31.35 -2.50 7.29
C VAL A 139 29.85 -2.35 7.19
N LEU A 140 29.14 -2.77 8.23
CA LEU A 140 27.69 -2.93 8.22
C LEU A 140 27.05 -2.10 9.33
N SER A 141 26.13 -1.22 8.97
CA SER A 141 25.27 -0.52 9.92
C SER A 141 23.81 -0.83 9.61
N GLY A 142 23.01 -1.17 10.62
CA GLY A 142 21.65 -1.65 10.40
C GLY A 142 20.69 -1.32 11.52
N THR A 143 19.43 -1.06 11.17
CA THR A 143 18.36 -0.80 12.13
C THR A 143 17.12 -1.65 11.88
N ASP A 144 16.43 -1.97 12.96
CA ASP A 144 15.13 -2.67 13.00
C ASP A 144 14.25 -1.93 14.01
N HIS A 145 13.58 -0.86 13.55
CA HIS A 145 12.92 0.13 14.41
C HIS A 145 11.41 0.16 14.19
N TYR A 146 10.69 0.21 15.30
CA TYR A 146 9.23 0.22 15.34
C TYR A 146 8.75 1.13 16.48
N ALA A 147 7.86 2.06 16.17
CA ALA A 147 7.31 3.00 17.13
C ALA A 147 5.79 3.11 16.96
N ARG A 148 5.02 2.70 17.97
CA ARG A 148 3.56 2.78 18.00
C ARG A 148 3.08 3.61 19.18
N THR A 149 2.20 4.57 18.92
CA THR A 149 1.45 5.31 19.93
C THR A 149 -0.05 5.16 19.72
N GLU A 150 -0.77 4.75 20.76
CA GLU A 150 -2.21 4.64 20.78
C GLU A 150 -2.78 5.47 21.93
N VAL A 151 -3.75 6.33 21.61
CA VAL A 151 -4.39 7.23 22.58
C VAL A 151 -5.90 7.10 22.45
N PHE A 152 -6.57 6.80 23.56
CA PHE A 152 -8.02 6.74 23.63
C PHE A 152 -8.55 7.59 24.79
N GLY A 153 -9.50 8.48 24.47
CA GLY A 153 -10.18 9.34 25.43
C GLY A 153 -11.69 9.22 25.31
N LEU A 154 -12.39 8.89 26.41
CA LEU A 154 -13.86 8.92 26.45
C LEU A 154 -14.37 9.97 27.43
N SER A 155 -15.17 10.92 26.92
CA SER A 155 -15.85 11.93 27.73
C SER A 155 -17.36 11.73 27.72
N VAL A 156 -17.96 11.56 28.91
CA VAL A 156 -19.41 11.40 29.07
C VAL A 156 -19.96 12.44 30.04
N GLY A 157 -20.97 13.20 29.65
CA GLY A 157 -21.67 14.10 30.58
C GLY A 157 -22.56 15.16 29.94
N GLY A 158 -23.17 16.03 30.74
CA GLY A 158 -23.93 17.17 30.21
C GLY A 158 -23.07 18.06 29.32
N LEU A 159 -21.88 18.43 29.80
CA LEU A 159 -20.80 18.98 28.99
C LEU A 159 -19.70 17.92 28.87
N ALA A 160 -19.39 17.48 27.65
CA ALA A 160 -18.38 16.48 27.39
C ALA A 160 -17.31 17.01 26.43
N ALA A 161 -16.04 17.01 26.83
CA ALA A 161 -14.95 17.41 25.94
C ALA A 161 -13.75 16.49 26.02
N GLY A 162 -13.11 16.20 24.89
CA GLY A 162 -12.02 15.24 24.82
C GLY A 162 -10.92 15.67 23.87
N LEU A 163 -9.67 15.51 24.30
CA LEU A 163 -8.49 15.68 23.48
C LEU A 163 -7.65 14.41 23.53
N SER A 164 -7.40 13.81 22.37
CA SER A 164 -6.45 12.71 22.20
C SER A 164 -5.39 13.12 21.20
N LEU A 165 -4.12 13.13 21.62
CA LEU A 165 -2.98 13.49 20.80
C LEU A 165 -1.93 12.38 20.79
N ALA A 166 -1.74 11.73 19.65
CA ALA A 166 -0.74 10.69 19.44
C ALA A 166 0.35 11.19 18.48
N ARG A 167 1.62 11.12 18.89
CA ARG A 167 2.77 11.39 18.02
C ARG A 167 3.74 10.22 18.04
N SER A 168 4.10 9.70 16.88
CA SER A 168 5.17 8.73 16.72
C SER A 168 6.20 9.29 15.73
N ASN A 169 7.43 9.48 16.20
CA ASN A 169 8.55 9.97 15.41
C ASN A 169 9.66 8.92 15.40
N LEU A 170 10.12 8.56 14.20
CA LEU A 170 11.18 7.59 13.95
C LEU A 170 12.15 8.21 12.94
N ASP A 171 13.26 8.73 13.47
CA ASP A 171 14.23 9.56 12.74
C ASP A 171 15.64 9.09 13.08
N ALA A 172 15.94 7.85 12.69
CA ALA A 172 17.23 7.22 12.96
C ALA A 172 18.30 7.71 11.96
N THR A 173 19.52 7.90 12.43
CA THR A 173 20.69 8.09 11.56
C THR A 173 21.49 6.80 11.52
N VAL A 174 21.71 6.27 10.31
CA VAL A 174 22.41 4.98 10.09
C VAL A 174 23.54 5.21 9.10
N SER A 175 24.80 5.06 9.53
CA SER A 175 25.95 5.25 8.64
C SER A 175 26.94 4.08 8.64
N ALA A 176 27.46 3.76 7.45
CA ALA A 176 28.55 2.81 7.24
C ALA A 176 29.63 3.47 6.38
N GLU A 177 30.85 3.63 6.91
CA GLU A 177 31.91 4.39 6.22
C GLU A 177 33.26 3.67 6.25
N ALA A 178 34.01 3.74 5.15
CA ALA A 178 35.38 3.26 5.10
C ALA A 178 36.37 4.30 4.55
N GLY A 179 37.35 4.66 5.37
CA GLY A 179 38.48 5.50 4.99
C GLY A 179 39.83 4.79 5.08
N GLY A 180 40.89 5.48 4.68
CA GLY A 180 42.26 4.98 4.73
C GLY A 180 42.74 4.29 3.46
N GLN A 181 43.79 3.48 3.58
CA GLN A 181 44.37 2.66 2.52
C GLN A 181 44.04 1.19 2.82
N ILE A 182 43.23 0.55 1.99
CA ILE A 182 42.72 -0.79 2.24
C ILE A 182 43.04 -1.70 1.06
N THR A 183 43.69 -2.83 1.33
CA THR A 183 43.84 -3.95 0.40
C THR A 183 43.09 -5.16 0.95
N ALA A 184 42.22 -5.77 0.14
CA ALA A 184 41.37 -6.90 0.53
C ALA A 184 40.92 -7.76 -0.66
N ASP A 185 40.38 -8.95 -0.39
CA ASP A 185 39.75 -9.79 -1.42
C ASP A 185 38.43 -9.16 -1.93
N SER A 186 37.55 -8.77 -1.02
CA SER A 186 36.30 -8.06 -1.34
C SER A 186 35.94 -7.09 -0.22
N ILE A 187 35.18 -6.04 -0.56
CA ILE A 187 34.75 -5.02 0.40
C ILE A 187 33.25 -4.76 0.25
N MET A 188 32.53 -4.80 1.36
CA MET A 188 31.12 -4.43 1.45
C MET A 188 30.95 -3.35 2.51
N ILE A 189 30.42 -2.20 2.11
CA ILE A 189 30.03 -1.10 2.98
C ILE A 189 28.52 -0.95 2.82
N ALA A 190 27.76 -1.21 3.88
CA ALA A 190 26.30 -1.21 3.78
C ALA A 190 25.62 -0.59 5.00
N ALA A 191 24.72 0.35 4.74
CA ALA A 191 23.81 0.93 5.73
C ALA A 191 22.37 0.51 5.39
N GLY A 192 21.62 0.04 6.40
CA GLY A 192 20.25 -0.46 6.25
C GLY A 192 19.29 0.13 7.27
N HIS A 193 18.26 0.85 6.83
CA HIS A 193 17.14 1.25 7.67
C HIS A 193 15.94 0.32 7.48
N ASN A 194 15.56 -0.42 8.53
CA ASN A 194 14.53 -1.49 8.47
C ASN A 194 14.79 -2.55 7.38
N VAL A 195 16.04 -2.65 6.96
CA VAL A 195 16.57 -3.55 5.94
C VAL A 195 17.83 -4.20 6.52
N ASP A 196 18.02 -5.48 6.28
CA ASP A 196 19.27 -6.15 6.65
C ASP A 196 20.39 -5.67 5.70
N PRO A 197 21.43 -4.98 6.21
CA PRO A 197 22.50 -4.44 5.37
C PRO A 197 23.31 -5.51 4.62
N LEU A 198 23.32 -6.76 5.12
CA LEU A 198 24.03 -7.87 4.47
C LEU A 198 23.26 -8.40 3.25
N THR A 199 21.96 -8.64 3.40
CA THR A 199 21.12 -9.30 2.37
C THR A 199 20.31 -8.32 1.53
N SER A 200 20.22 -7.05 1.93
CA SER A 200 19.32 -6.02 1.35
C SER A 200 17.84 -6.39 1.44
N GLN A 201 17.46 -7.35 2.28
CA GLN A 201 16.08 -7.77 2.46
C GLN A 201 15.39 -6.91 3.51
N ALA A 202 14.14 -6.54 3.26
CA ALA A 202 13.30 -5.90 4.25
C ALA A 202 13.20 -6.78 5.51
N ILE A 203 13.33 -6.17 6.70
CA ILE A 203 13.25 -6.91 7.98
C ILE A 203 11.80 -7.35 8.31
N HIS A 204 10.86 -7.08 7.42
CA HIS A 204 9.44 -7.44 7.49
C HIS A 204 9.20 -8.94 7.24
N GLN A 205 10.22 -9.70 6.81
CA GLN A 205 10.10 -11.13 6.44
C GLN A 205 10.83 -12.11 7.38
N ALA A 206 11.55 -11.64 8.39
CA ALA A 206 12.20 -12.53 9.35
C ALA A 206 11.22 -12.91 10.48
N ALA A 207 10.51 -14.03 10.32
CA ALA A 207 9.76 -14.76 11.35
C ALA A 207 8.73 -13.92 12.15
N GLY A 208 7.57 -13.63 11.54
CA GLY A 208 6.37 -13.20 12.28
C GLY A 208 6.36 -11.75 12.79
N GLY A 209 7.25 -10.89 12.29
CA GLY A 209 7.29 -9.46 12.65
C GLY A 209 6.28 -8.62 11.84
N GLY A 210 5.55 -7.74 12.53
CA GLY A 210 4.71 -6.72 11.89
C GLY A 210 5.52 -5.64 11.17
N ILE A 211 4.83 -4.86 10.33
CA ILE A 211 5.36 -3.74 9.55
C ILE A 211 6.18 -2.78 10.46
N ARG A 212 7.42 -2.46 10.06
CA ARG A 212 8.31 -1.49 10.74
C ARG A 212 7.99 -0.06 10.31
N GLY A 213 8.14 0.89 11.22
CA GLY A 213 7.79 2.28 10.97
C GLY A 213 7.21 3.00 12.18
N ALA A 214 6.65 4.17 11.92
CA ALA A 214 5.96 5.01 12.89
C ALA A 214 4.44 4.87 12.75
N PHE A 215 3.75 4.54 13.84
CA PHE A 215 2.30 4.37 13.88
C PHE A 215 1.72 5.26 14.99
N ALA A 216 0.74 6.09 14.67
CA ALA A 216 0.07 6.96 15.63
C ALA A 216 -1.45 6.84 15.47
N VAL A 217 -2.15 6.49 16.55
CA VAL A 217 -3.61 6.36 16.59
C VAL A 217 -4.16 7.23 17.71
N ALA A 218 -5.10 8.12 17.38
CA ALA A 218 -5.80 8.94 18.35
C ALA A 218 -7.31 8.76 18.22
N GLU A 219 -7.98 8.48 19.34
CA GLU A 219 -9.43 8.31 19.41
C GLU A 219 -10.00 9.20 20.51
N ALA A 220 -11.00 10.02 20.20
CA ALA A 220 -11.60 10.95 21.15
C ALA A 220 -13.14 10.92 21.16
N PRO A 221 -13.79 9.77 21.44
CA PRO A 221 -15.24 9.71 21.56
C PRO A 221 -15.82 10.61 22.68
N ALA A 222 -16.98 11.19 22.43
CA ALA A 222 -17.71 12.03 23.39
C ALA A 222 -19.23 11.79 23.33
N VAL A 223 -19.87 11.73 24.50
CA VAL A 223 -21.33 11.59 24.64
C VAL A 223 -21.85 12.63 25.62
N GLY A 224 -22.79 13.48 25.20
CA GLY A 224 -23.31 14.50 26.11
C GLY A 224 -24.46 15.35 25.62
N LEU A 225 -24.80 16.42 26.34
CA LEU A 225 -25.72 17.43 25.80
C LEU A 225 -24.96 18.34 24.83
N VAL A 226 -23.78 18.81 25.24
CA VAL A 226 -22.83 19.54 24.41
C VAL A 226 -21.53 18.77 24.35
N THR A 227 -21.04 18.46 23.14
CA THR A 227 -19.77 17.76 22.94
C THR A 227 -18.74 18.63 22.21
N SER A 228 -17.48 18.49 22.59
CA SER A 228 -16.34 19.05 21.83
C SER A 228 -15.14 18.10 21.88
N ASN A 229 -14.77 17.51 20.75
CA ASN A 229 -13.74 16.47 20.69
C ASN A 229 -12.69 16.76 19.63
N ALA A 230 -11.44 16.42 19.94
CA ALA A 230 -10.31 16.54 19.04
C ALA A 230 -9.45 15.27 19.06
N SER A 231 -9.31 14.64 17.89
CA SER A 231 -8.38 13.54 17.63
C SER A 231 -7.26 14.03 16.72
N LEU A 232 -6.02 13.97 17.23
CA LEU A 232 -4.83 14.47 16.56
C LEU A 232 -3.79 13.35 16.50
N ALA A 233 -3.48 12.87 15.30
CA ALA A 233 -2.49 11.81 15.10
C ALA A 233 -1.37 12.30 14.19
N THR A 234 -0.11 12.09 14.57
CA THR A 234 1.04 12.40 13.71
C THR A 234 2.05 11.27 13.75
N ALA A 235 2.29 10.66 12.60
CA ALA A 235 3.34 9.65 12.41
C ALA A 235 4.40 10.20 11.47
N THR A 236 5.68 10.07 11.83
CA THR A 236 6.82 10.57 11.05
C THR A 236 7.92 9.52 11.02
N SER A 237 8.34 9.14 9.82
CA SER A 237 9.45 8.23 9.56
C SER A 237 10.39 8.85 8.54
N THR A 238 11.55 9.34 8.99
CA THR A 238 12.46 10.18 8.18
C THR A 238 13.91 9.73 8.26
N ALA A 239 14.14 8.47 8.60
CA ALA A 239 15.48 7.95 8.85
C ALA A 239 16.44 8.12 7.66
N ASP A 240 17.69 8.41 8.00
CA ASP A 240 18.81 8.55 7.08
C ASP A 240 19.63 7.25 7.05
N ALA A 241 19.86 6.69 5.86
CA ALA A 241 20.84 5.62 5.65
C ALA A 241 21.95 6.10 4.72
N VAL A 242 23.20 6.06 5.18
CA VAL A 242 24.38 6.56 4.45
C VAL A 242 25.45 5.49 4.38
N ALA A 243 25.89 5.13 3.18
CA ALA A 243 27.05 4.28 2.96
C ALA A 243 28.10 5.03 2.14
N ALA A 244 29.34 5.09 2.62
CA ALA A 244 30.36 5.88 1.95
C ALA A 244 31.76 5.27 1.98
N VAL A 245 32.48 5.49 0.89
CA VAL A 245 33.93 5.53 0.91
C VAL A 245 34.35 6.97 1.21
N SER A 246 35.18 7.17 2.23
CA SER A 246 35.62 8.51 2.64
C SER A 246 36.44 9.22 1.54
N ALA A 247 36.43 10.55 1.54
CA ALA A 247 37.23 11.35 0.61
C ALA A 247 38.72 11.00 0.71
N GLY A 248 39.40 10.90 -0.43
CA GLY A 248 40.82 10.55 -0.52
C GLY A 248 41.19 9.13 -0.09
N ALA A 249 40.22 8.26 0.23
CA ALA A 249 40.49 6.86 0.54
C ALA A 249 41.07 6.12 -0.68
N VAL A 250 41.91 5.11 -0.42
CA VAL A 250 42.51 4.26 -1.45
C VAL A 250 42.09 2.81 -1.18
N LEU A 251 41.32 2.21 -2.09
CA LEU A 251 40.85 0.83 -1.96
C LEU A 251 41.36 -0.01 -3.12
N ASN A 252 42.16 -1.03 -2.81
CA ASN A 252 42.67 -2.02 -3.76
C ASN A 252 42.00 -3.37 -3.47
N VAL A 253 41.00 -3.73 -4.26
CA VAL A 253 40.11 -4.87 -4.02
C VAL A 253 40.29 -5.89 -5.13
N ALA A 254 40.65 -7.13 -4.81
CA ALA A 254 40.86 -8.16 -5.84
C ALA A 254 39.54 -8.52 -6.58
N GLY A 255 38.44 -8.59 -5.84
CA GLY A 255 37.10 -8.93 -6.28
C GLY A 255 36.15 -7.72 -6.27
N ALA A 256 34.99 -7.86 -5.63
CA ALA A 256 33.94 -6.84 -5.65
C ALA A 256 34.09 -5.79 -4.54
N LEU A 257 33.88 -4.51 -4.90
CA LEU A 257 33.58 -3.42 -3.97
C LEU A 257 32.09 -3.05 -4.08
N SER A 258 31.37 -3.11 -2.96
CA SER A 258 29.96 -2.74 -2.88
C SER A 258 29.74 -1.68 -1.81
N VAL A 259 29.09 -0.58 -2.18
CA VAL A 259 28.65 0.51 -1.30
C VAL A 259 27.14 0.65 -1.45
N ARG A 260 26.39 0.33 -0.38
CA ARG A 260 24.93 0.23 -0.42
C ARG A 260 24.24 0.96 0.72
N ALA A 261 23.25 1.79 0.42
CA ALA A 261 22.43 2.48 1.41
C ALA A 261 20.96 2.21 1.10
N ASN A 262 20.33 1.39 1.94
CA ASN A 262 18.98 0.91 1.71
C ASN A 262 18.08 1.32 2.87
N GLY A 263 16.88 1.80 2.60
CA GLY A 263 15.95 2.23 3.64
C GLY A 263 14.50 1.96 3.31
N ILE A 264 13.75 1.59 4.35
CA ILE A 264 12.30 1.51 4.33
C ILE A 264 11.76 2.43 5.42
N SER A 265 11.05 3.48 5.00
CA SER A 265 10.40 4.43 5.88
C SER A 265 8.89 4.31 5.71
N GLN A 266 8.20 3.99 6.81
CA GLN A 266 6.75 3.84 6.80
C GLN A 266 6.13 4.62 7.93
N SER A 267 5.04 5.31 7.63
CA SER A 267 4.29 6.09 8.60
C SER A 267 2.79 5.87 8.42
N ILE A 268 2.08 5.62 9.52
CA ILE A 268 0.62 5.49 9.52
C ILE A 268 0.04 6.37 10.63
N ALA A 269 -0.85 7.30 10.27
CA ALA A 269 -1.55 8.16 11.22
C ALA A 269 -3.06 7.97 11.11
N VAL A 270 -3.73 7.65 12.22
CA VAL A 270 -5.16 7.40 12.26
C VAL A 270 -5.83 8.28 13.30
N GLY A 271 -6.80 9.09 12.88
CA GLY A 271 -7.68 9.81 13.77
C GLY A 271 -9.09 9.23 13.74
N ARG A 272 -9.69 8.96 14.90
CA ARG A 272 -11.08 8.48 14.98
C ARG A 272 -11.89 9.24 16.02
N SER A 273 -13.19 9.33 15.76
CA SER A 273 -14.10 9.90 16.74
C SER A 273 -15.55 9.44 16.58
N ILE A 274 -16.27 9.41 17.70
CA ILE A 274 -17.73 9.30 17.74
C ILE A 274 -18.26 10.38 18.66
N SER A 275 -19.21 11.18 18.18
CA SER A 275 -19.84 12.24 18.96
C SER A 275 -21.35 12.03 19.00
N VAL A 276 -21.94 11.93 20.19
CA VAL A 276 -23.40 11.85 20.38
C VAL A 276 -23.85 13.01 21.26
N SER A 277 -24.62 13.95 20.70
CA SER A 277 -24.93 15.21 21.38
C SER A 277 -26.29 15.82 21.06
N LEU A 278 -26.68 16.87 21.81
CA LEU A 278 -27.67 17.83 21.31
C LEU A 278 -26.98 18.86 20.40
N ALA A 279 -25.82 19.37 20.80
CA ALA A 279 -24.96 20.21 19.97
C ALA A 279 -23.50 19.75 20.06
N GLY A 280 -22.83 19.56 18.93
CA GLY A 280 -21.50 18.93 18.90
C GLY A 280 -20.47 19.65 18.03
N MET A 281 -19.20 19.54 18.43
CA MET A 281 -18.06 19.95 17.62
C MET A 281 -16.99 18.85 17.58
N GLY A 282 -16.51 18.51 16.39
CA GLY A 282 -15.47 17.50 16.19
C GLY A 282 -14.31 18.01 15.33
N LEU A 283 -13.08 17.69 15.71
CA LEU A 283 -11.89 17.91 14.90
C LEU A 283 -11.10 16.60 14.82
N LEU A 284 -10.86 16.14 13.60
CA LEU A 284 -9.92 15.09 13.30
C LEU A 284 -8.80 15.67 12.44
N ASN A 285 -7.56 15.43 12.84
CA ASN A 285 -6.39 15.84 12.08
C ASN A 285 -5.32 14.74 12.18
N SER A 286 -5.14 14.01 11.08
CA SER A 286 -4.12 12.97 10.95
C SER A 286 -3.06 13.43 9.95
N ARG A 287 -1.79 13.18 10.28
CA ARG A 287 -0.65 13.52 9.42
C ARG A 287 0.38 12.38 9.43
N ALA A 288 0.58 11.76 8.28
CA ALA A 288 1.63 10.77 8.06
C ALA A 288 2.75 11.37 7.19
N VAL A 289 4.01 11.18 7.59
CA VAL A 289 5.19 11.65 6.85
C VAL A 289 6.19 10.49 6.72
N ALA A 290 6.49 10.07 5.50
CA ALA A 290 7.55 9.10 5.18
C ALA A 290 8.56 9.75 4.23
N SER A 291 9.77 10.05 4.68
CA SER A 291 10.75 10.80 3.85
C SER A 291 12.17 10.40 4.22
N GLY A 292 12.53 9.15 3.94
CA GLY A 292 13.86 8.63 4.17
C GLY A 292 14.90 9.25 3.23
N THR A 293 16.12 9.37 3.73
CA THR A 293 17.28 9.77 2.91
C THR A 293 18.21 8.58 2.74
N ASN A 294 18.40 8.10 1.51
CA ASN A 294 19.32 6.99 1.22
C ASN A 294 20.47 7.47 0.34
N LYS A 295 21.70 7.43 0.86
CA LYS A 295 22.87 7.96 0.17
C LYS A 295 24.02 6.97 0.10
N SER A 296 24.43 6.61 -1.10
CA SER A 296 25.67 5.86 -1.35
C SER A 296 26.67 6.71 -2.09
N SER A 297 27.90 6.75 -1.61
CA SER A 297 28.91 7.60 -2.22
C SER A 297 30.32 7.01 -2.25
N ILE A 298 31.03 7.34 -3.32
CA ILE A 298 32.49 7.32 -3.36
C ILE A 298 32.96 8.75 -3.14
N GLY A 299 33.73 9.00 -2.07
CA GLY A 299 34.18 10.32 -1.70
C GLY A 299 35.06 10.99 -2.75
N ALA A 300 35.11 12.33 -2.72
CA ALA A 300 35.94 13.11 -3.62
C ALA A 300 37.42 12.68 -3.52
N GLY A 301 38.11 12.63 -4.67
CA GLY A 301 39.52 12.23 -4.73
C GLY A 301 39.83 10.79 -4.33
N ALA A 302 38.83 9.94 -4.05
CA ALA A 302 39.07 8.54 -3.71
C ALA A 302 39.67 7.77 -4.91
N ARG A 303 40.53 6.80 -4.61
CA ARG A 303 41.18 5.93 -5.62
C ARG A 303 40.73 4.50 -5.42
N ILE A 304 40.06 3.95 -6.42
CA ILE A 304 39.48 2.61 -6.39
C ILE A 304 40.14 1.77 -7.46
N SER A 305 40.64 0.61 -7.09
CA SER A 305 40.98 -0.49 -7.99
C SER A 305 40.16 -1.71 -7.56
N ALA A 306 39.30 -2.24 -8.43
CA ALA A 306 38.41 -3.36 -8.10
C ALA A 306 38.11 -4.28 -9.30
N GLY A 307 37.67 -5.50 -9.03
CA GLY A 307 37.09 -6.39 -10.05
C GLY A 307 35.72 -5.88 -10.54
N THR A 308 34.85 -5.49 -9.62
CA THR A 308 33.57 -4.80 -9.89
C THR A 308 33.31 -3.72 -8.85
N LEU A 309 32.57 -2.68 -9.21
CA LEU A 309 32.14 -1.62 -8.30
C LEU A 309 30.63 -1.42 -8.40
N LEU A 310 29.94 -1.57 -7.27
CA LEU A 310 28.53 -1.22 -7.11
C LEU A 310 28.39 -0.09 -6.09
N VAL A 311 27.80 1.03 -6.51
CA VAL A 311 27.37 2.14 -5.65
C VAL A 311 25.86 2.23 -5.80
N GLN A 312 25.09 1.78 -4.80
CA GLN A 312 23.64 1.64 -4.94
C GLN A 312 22.87 2.19 -3.75
N SER A 313 21.85 2.98 -4.00
CA SER A 313 20.89 3.41 -2.99
C SER A 313 19.48 2.99 -3.36
N ASP A 314 18.78 2.38 -2.41
CA ASP A 314 17.40 1.93 -2.57
C ASP A 314 16.54 2.53 -1.46
N GLY A 315 15.43 3.20 -1.81
CA GLY A 315 14.48 3.79 -0.86
C GLY A 315 13.05 3.33 -1.14
N ILE A 316 12.35 2.90 -0.09
CA ILE A 316 10.90 2.62 -0.14
C ILE A 316 10.23 3.45 0.95
N ASP A 317 9.35 4.35 0.53
CA ASP A 317 8.68 5.29 1.41
C ASP A 317 7.17 5.19 1.25
N HIS A 318 6.47 4.95 2.35
CA HIS A 318 5.02 4.84 2.35
C HIS A 318 4.39 5.60 3.52
N ALA A 319 3.48 6.53 3.22
CA ALA A 319 2.72 7.27 4.23
C ALA A 319 1.22 7.06 4.03
N ASP A 320 0.53 6.58 5.07
CA ASP A 320 -0.93 6.43 5.08
C ASP A 320 -1.54 7.25 6.21
N SER A 321 -2.45 8.15 5.86
CA SER A 321 -3.18 8.99 6.79
C SER A 321 -4.66 8.71 6.64
N ASP A 322 -5.31 8.32 7.72
CA ASP A 322 -6.73 8.00 7.75
C ASP A 322 -7.44 8.78 8.84
N ASN A 323 -8.65 9.23 8.55
CA ASN A 323 -9.56 9.84 9.51
C ASN A 323 -10.97 9.33 9.30
N ASP A 324 -11.62 8.97 10.40
CA ASP A 324 -13.02 8.52 10.38
C ASP A 324 -13.80 9.05 11.59
N SER A 325 -14.89 9.77 11.33
CA SER A 325 -15.76 10.34 12.36
C SER A 325 -17.22 10.00 12.12
N THR A 326 -17.95 9.73 13.20
CA THR A 326 -19.41 9.67 13.21
C THR A 326 -19.97 10.64 14.23
N ASP A 327 -20.72 11.63 13.77
CA ASP A 327 -21.30 12.69 14.58
C ASP A 327 -22.85 12.62 14.51
N ILE A 328 -23.51 12.41 15.65
CA ILE A 328 -24.96 12.39 15.79
C ILE A 328 -25.38 13.52 16.72
N SER A 329 -26.22 14.44 16.25
CA SER A 329 -26.66 15.61 17.01
C SER A 329 -28.17 15.85 16.93
N GLY A 330 -28.76 16.45 17.97
CA GLY A 330 -30.17 16.82 17.99
C GLY A 330 -30.48 18.20 17.39
N LEU A 331 -29.64 19.22 17.60
CA LEU A 331 -29.82 20.59 17.10
C LEU A 331 -28.78 21.00 16.06
N GLY A 332 -27.55 20.51 16.20
CA GLY A 332 -26.54 20.77 15.19
C GLY A 332 -25.15 20.26 15.53
N ASN A 333 -24.33 20.09 14.50
CA ASN A 333 -22.93 19.73 14.68
C ASN A 333 -22.01 20.39 13.66
N ILE A 334 -20.77 20.66 14.09
CA ILE A 334 -19.70 21.19 13.25
C ILE A 334 -18.53 20.21 13.32
N GLY A 335 -18.17 19.59 12.21
CA GLY A 335 -17.08 18.60 12.20
C GLY A 335 -16.05 18.84 11.10
N PHE A 336 -14.79 18.70 11.47
CA PHE A 336 -13.66 18.84 10.56
C PHE A 336 -12.89 17.53 10.51
N SER A 337 -12.52 17.07 9.31
CA SER A 337 -11.71 15.88 9.08
C SER A 337 -10.60 16.21 8.09
N PHE A 338 -9.37 16.33 8.59
CA PHE A 338 -8.18 16.69 7.80
C PHE A 338 -7.16 15.55 7.85
N SER A 339 -6.93 14.91 6.72
CA SER A 339 -5.94 13.86 6.59
C SER A 339 -4.84 14.31 5.63
N LYS A 340 -3.57 14.13 6.01
CA LYS A 340 -2.43 14.53 5.19
C LYS A 340 -1.35 13.45 5.16
N ALA A 341 -1.00 13.00 3.96
CA ALA A 341 0.16 12.13 3.72
C ALA A 341 1.23 12.88 2.94
N GLU A 342 2.47 12.88 3.45
CA GLU A 342 3.61 13.55 2.81
C GLU A 342 4.75 12.55 2.60
N VAL A 343 5.20 12.44 1.35
CA VAL A 343 6.24 11.52 0.94
C VAL A 343 7.27 12.25 0.08
N ASN A 344 8.42 12.56 0.66
CA ASN A 344 9.48 13.33 -0.01
C ASN A 344 10.87 12.71 0.24
N PRO A 345 11.12 11.48 -0.24
CA PRO A 345 12.40 10.84 -0.03
C PRO A 345 13.48 11.39 -0.95
N THR A 346 14.73 11.26 -0.50
CA THR A 346 15.92 11.59 -1.28
C THR A 346 16.81 10.36 -1.41
N VAL A 347 16.90 9.81 -2.62
CA VAL A 347 17.72 8.63 -2.92
C VAL A 347 18.85 9.02 -3.88
N THR A 348 20.10 8.93 -3.42
CA THR A 348 21.26 9.37 -4.19
C THR A 348 22.38 8.35 -4.22
N ALA A 349 22.85 7.98 -5.41
CA ALA A 349 24.10 7.25 -5.61
C ALA A 349 25.10 8.15 -6.36
N ARG A 350 26.32 8.28 -5.85
CA ARG A 350 27.27 9.27 -6.38
C ARG A 350 28.70 8.77 -6.38
N ILE A 351 29.43 9.08 -7.46
CA ILE A 351 30.90 9.13 -7.45
C ILE A 351 31.32 10.59 -7.36
N GLY A 352 32.09 10.91 -6.32
CA GLY A 352 32.55 12.26 -6.02
C GLY A 352 33.62 12.76 -6.99
N GLU A 353 33.72 14.08 -7.07
CA GLU A 353 34.65 14.79 -7.95
C GLU A 353 36.12 14.41 -7.70
N GLY A 354 36.91 14.30 -8.76
CA GLY A 354 38.33 13.94 -8.69
C GLY A 354 38.61 12.48 -8.34
N ALA A 355 37.58 11.63 -8.21
CA ALA A 355 37.78 10.21 -7.96
C ALA A 355 38.49 9.54 -9.15
N THR A 356 39.35 8.56 -8.86
CA THR A 356 39.95 7.69 -9.86
C THR A 356 39.43 6.28 -9.64
N VAL A 357 38.72 5.73 -10.62
CA VAL A 357 38.04 4.44 -10.53
C VAL A 357 38.54 3.54 -11.64
N GLU A 358 39.24 2.47 -11.29
CA GLU A 358 39.72 1.45 -12.20
C GLU A 358 39.06 0.11 -11.86
N VAL A 359 38.24 -0.39 -12.78
CA VAL A 359 37.42 -1.58 -12.61
C VAL A 359 37.62 -2.51 -13.79
N THR A 360 37.89 -3.79 -13.58
CA THR A 360 38.07 -4.73 -14.71
C THR A 360 36.74 -5.12 -15.35
N GLY A 361 35.69 -5.27 -14.53
CA GLY A 361 34.32 -5.59 -14.94
C GLY A 361 33.41 -4.36 -14.95
N THR A 362 32.23 -4.52 -14.34
CA THR A 362 31.19 -3.48 -14.32
C THR A 362 31.39 -2.48 -13.19
N LEU A 363 31.26 -1.19 -13.54
CA LEU A 363 30.91 -0.11 -12.64
C LEU A 363 29.39 0.14 -12.72
N ALA A 364 28.68 0.02 -11.60
CA ALA A 364 27.26 0.33 -11.48
C ALA A 364 27.04 1.44 -10.43
N VAL A 365 26.36 2.51 -10.81
CA VAL A 365 25.91 3.62 -9.95
C VAL A 365 24.38 3.70 -10.05
N ARG A 366 23.67 3.25 -9.02
CA ARG A 366 22.21 3.05 -9.08
C ARG A 366 21.47 3.73 -7.94
N ALA A 367 20.42 4.49 -8.25
CA ALA A 367 19.51 5.04 -7.27
C ALA A 367 18.08 4.58 -7.62
N ASN A 368 17.44 3.80 -6.75
CA ASN A 368 16.07 3.31 -6.96
C ASN A 368 15.16 3.80 -5.83
N SER A 369 14.01 4.38 -6.17
CA SER A 369 13.03 4.85 -5.19
C SER A 369 11.64 4.34 -5.53
N ILE A 370 10.89 3.94 -4.51
CA ILE A 370 9.44 3.73 -4.55
C ILE A 370 8.84 4.65 -3.48
N ALA A 371 7.87 5.47 -3.85
CA ALA A 371 7.23 6.41 -2.95
C ALA A 371 5.71 6.32 -3.14
N ASP A 372 4.97 6.22 -2.04
CA ASP A 372 3.52 6.06 -2.07
C ASP A 372 2.86 6.77 -0.88
N GLY A 373 1.78 7.52 -1.15
CA GLY A 373 1.14 8.39 -0.18
C GLY A 373 -0.38 8.32 -0.29
N ASP A 374 -1.05 7.97 0.81
CA ASP A 374 -2.50 7.85 0.90
C ASP A 374 -3.06 8.78 1.97
N ALA A 375 -4.04 9.61 1.62
CA ALA A 375 -4.73 10.48 2.57
C ALA A 375 -6.24 10.33 2.44
N LYS A 376 -6.84 9.62 3.40
CA LYS A 376 -8.28 9.37 3.49
C LYS A 376 -8.86 10.19 4.62
N ALA A 377 -9.91 10.94 4.33
CA ALA A 377 -10.66 11.69 5.32
C ALA A 377 -12.14 11.41 5.14
N HIS A 378 -12.78 10.91 6.19
CA HIS A 378 -14.20 10.59 6.21
C HIS A 378 -14.88 11.27 7.40
N ARG A 379 -16.16 11.61 7.20
CA ARG A 379 -17.06 12.07 8.25
C ARG A 379 -18.50 11.73 7.88
N THR A 380 -19.21 11.14 8.83
CA THR A 380 -20.65 10.88 8.76
C THR A 380 -21.36 11.77 9.78
N GLY A 381 -22.21 12.69 9.32
CA GLY A 381 -23.00 13.59 10.18
C GLY A 381 -24.50 13.28 10.11
N LEU A 382 -25.17 13.24 11.26
CA LEU A 382 -26.62 13.19 11.36
C LEU A 382 -27.12 14.27 12.33
N SER A 383 -28.00 15.16 11.85
CA SER A 383 -28.62 16.19 12.69
C SER A 383 -30.09 16.40 12.34
N LEU A 384 -30.93 16.70 13.35
CA LEU A 384 -32.28 17.22 13.11
C LEU A 384 -32.29 18.74 12.86
N GLY A 385 -31.17 19.42 13.09
CA GLY A 385 -30.99 20.84 12.78
C GLY A 385 -29.89 21.04 11.75
N LEU A 386 -28.80 21.73 12.11
CA LEU A 386 -27.73 22.11 11.18
C LEU A 386 -26.51 21.20 11.26
N ASP A 387 -26.05 20.67 10.13
CA ASP A 387 -24.77 19.97 10.02
C ASP A 387 -23.82 20.74 9.10
N PHE A 388 -22.66 21.15 9.63
CA PHE A 388 -21.61 21.83 8.87
C PHE A 388 -20.29 21.10 9.01
N GLY A 389 -19.41 21.20 8.02
CA GLY A 389 -18.05 20.73 8.17
C GLY A 389 -17.19 20.80 6.94
N MET A 390 -15.95 20.38 7.09
CA MET A 390 -14.99 20.25 6.01
C MET A 390 -14.28 18.90 6.11
N ILE A 391 -14.15 18.26 4.96
CA ILE A 391 -13.39 17.03 4.79
C ILE A 391 -12.29 17.33 3.77
N ARG A 392 -11.03 17.05 4.10
CA ARG A 392 -9.89 17.21 3.19
C ARG A 392 -8.92 16.05 3.37
N GLY A 393 -8.62 15.35 2.29
CA GLY A 393 -7.48 14.46 2.17
C GLY A 393 -6.45 15.10 1.24
N ASP A 394 -5.23 15.33 1.75
CA ASP A 394 -4.11 15.87 0.97
C ASP A 394 -2.99 14.82 0.92
N SER A 395 -2.73 14.23 -0.25
CA SER A 395 -1.56 13.39 -0.48
C SER A 395 -0.53 14.12 -1.34
N LEU A 396 0.71 14.22 -0.86
CA LEU A 396 1.81 14.89 -1.53
C LEU A 396 3.02 13.94 -1.66
N VAL A 397 3.34 13.56 -2.90
CA VAL A 397 4.49 12.69 -3.21
C VAL A 397 5.47 13.45 -4.09
N THR A 398 6.68 13.72 -3.59
CA THR A 398 7.71 14.58 -4.21
C THR A 398 9.14 14.00 -4.13
N PRO A 399 9.39 12.77 -4.61
CA PRO A 399 10.68 12.10 -4.46
C PRO A 399 11.79 12.75 -5.30
N THR A 400 13.02 12.75 -4.77
CA THR A 400 14.24 13.12 -5.50
C THR A 400 15.13 11.89 -5.66
N VAL A 401 15.42 11.51 -6.91
CA VAL A 401 16.27 10.37 -7.24
C VAL A 401 17.41 10.79 -8.14
N SER A 402 18.65 10.48 -7.77
CA SER A 402 19.83 10.89 -8.52
C SER A 402 20.93 9.84 -8.52
N ALA A 403 21.47 9.54 -9.69
CA ALA A 403 22.66 8.71 -9.87
C ALA A 403 23.69 9.50 -10.70
N THR A 404 24.85 9.78 -10.11
CA THR A 404 25.82 10.75 -10.68
C THR A 404 27.26 10.28 -10.61
N VAL A 405 28.04 10.72 -11.59
CA VAL A 405 29.51 10.71 -11.56
C VAL A 405 29.94 12.15 -11.75
N ASP A 406 30.34 12.79 -10.66
CA ASP A 406 30.68 14.21 -10.69
C ASP A 406 32.09 14.42 -11.18
N SER A 407 32.31 15.48 -11.95
CA SER A 407 33.62 15.86 -12.46
C SER A 407 33.65 17.37 -12.68
N SER A 408 34.80 18.01 -12.49
CA SER A 408 35.02 19.39 -12.91
C SER A 408 36.33 19.54 -13.67
N ALA A 409 36.58 20.73 -14.23
CA ALA A 409 37.86 21.05 -14.86
C ALA A 409 39.01 21.13 -13.85
N ALA A 410 38.73 21.50 -12.59
CA ALA A 410 39.74 21.59 -11.53
C ALA A 410 40.09 20.23 -10.94
N ASN A 411 39.10 19.34 -10.80
CA ASN A 411 39.29 17.97 -10.32
C ASN A 411 38.57 16.99 -11.27
N PRO A 412 39.23 16.57 -12.36
CA PRO A 412 38.63 15.63 -13.30
C PRO A 412 38.48 14.25 -12.65
N THR A 413 37.29 13.65 -12.78
CA THR A 413 37.03 12.27 -12.38
C THR A 413 37.41 11.34 -13.52
N VAL A 414 38.18 10.30 -13.21
CA VAL A 414 38.67 9.33 -14.19
C VAL A 414 38.06 7.98 -13.90
N VAL A 415 37.37 7.41 -14.89
CA VAL A 415 36.74 6.09 -14.79
C VAL A 415 37.23 5.21 -15.93
N THR A 416 37.83 4.08 -15.57
CA THR A 416 38.20 2.98 -16.47
C THR A 416 37.41 1.75 -16.03
N ALA A 417 36.46 1.28 -16.85
CA ALA A 417 35.64 0.12 -16.55
C ALA A 417 35.34 -0.69 -17.83
N GLY A 418 35.10 -1.99 -17.70
CA GLY A 418 34.63 -2.82 -18.80
C GLY A 418 33.20 -2.47 -19.23
N THR A 419 32.32 -2.17 -18.27
CA THR A 419 30.97 -1.65 -18.51
C THR A 419 30.64 -0.60 -17.47
N ILE A 420 29.92 0.45 -17.87
CA ILE A 420 29.44 1.51 -16.98
C ILE A 420 27.92 1.54 -17.06
N ASP A 421 27.26 1.41 -15.90
CA ASP A 421 25.82 1.48 -15.73
C ASP A 421 25.48 2.57 -14.71
N ILE A 422 24.83 3.65 -15.14
CA ILE A 422 24.41 4.77 -14.27
C ILE A 422 22.91 4.91 -14.42
N GLN A 423 22.15 4.65 -13.35
CA GLN A 423 20.69 4.60 -13.41
C GLN A 423 20.06 5.27 -12.19
N ALA A 424 19.11 6.18 -12.44
CA ALA A 424 18.17 6.68 -11.46
C ALA A 424 16.77 6.20 -11.86
N ARG A 425 16.10 5.43 -10.99
CA ARG A 425 14.76 4.89 -11.22
C ARG A 425 13.82 5.32 -10.10
N HIS A 426 12.67 5.86 -10.47
CA HIS A 426 11.58 6.09 -9.54
C HIS A 426 10.34 5.30 -9.97
N GLY A 427 9.69 4.63 -9.01
CA GLY A 427 8.55 3.76 -9.22
C GLY A 427 8.90 2.38 -9.78
N SER A 428 7.92 1.50 -9.75
CA SER A 428 7.93 0.26 -10.51
C SER A 428 6.97 0.40 -11.69
N PRO A 429 7.38 0.15 -12.95
CA PRO A 429 6.44 0.08 -14.04
C PRO A 429 5.48 -1.08 -13.76
N VAL A 430 4.19 -0.75 -13.59
CA VAL A 430 3.13 -1.76 -13.61
C VAL A 430 3.01 -2.20 -15.06
N SER A 431 3.41 -3.44 -15.33
CA SER A 431 3.24 -4.04 -16.65
C SER A 431 1.89 -4.74 -16.67
N VAL A 432 0.86 -4.03 -17.11
CA VAL A 432 -0.42 -4.67 -17.46
C VAL A 432 -0.29 -5.36 -18.81
N SER A 433 -1.07 -6.41 -19.02
CA SER A 433 -1.22 -7.05 -20.32
C SER A 433 -1.63 -6.01 -21.36
N ASP A 434 -1.03 -6.06 -22.54
CA ASP A 434 -1.42 -5.29 -23.72
C ASP A 434 -2.62 -5.92 -24.46
N GLY A 435 -3.25 -6.94 -23.87
CA GLY A 435 -4.33 -7.70 -24.45
C GLY A 435 -3.87 -8.94 -25.23
N THR A 436 -2.56 -9.20 -25.33
CA THR A 436 -2.07 -10.46 -25.92
C THR A 436 -2.51 -11.67 -25.10
N LEU A 437 -3.05 -12.67 -25.79
CA LEU A 437 -3.46 -13.94 -25.19
C LEU A 437 -2.26 -14.90 -25.12
N ALA A 438 -1.94 -15.39 -23.92
CA ALA A 438 -0.98 -16.46 -23.71
C ALA A 438 -1.56 -17.82 -24.12
N SER A 439 -2.85 -18.05 -23.87
CA SER A 439 -3.54 -19.27 -24.28
C SER A 439 -5.06 -19.09 -24.32
N ILE A 440 -5.73 -19.99 -25.04
CA ILE A 440 -7.19 -20.10 -25.13
C ILE A 440 -7.55 -21.55 -24.83
N ASP A 441 -8.42 -21.78 -23.84
CA ASP A 441 -9.01 -23.08 -23.54
C ASP A 441 -10.50 -23.06 -23.90
N THR A 442 -10.83 -23.62 -25.06
CA THR A 442 -12.20 -23.71 -25.56
C THR A 442 -13.03 -24.80 -24.90
N ALA A 443 -12.44 -25.67 -24.07
CA ALA A 443 -13.18 -26.69 -23.32
C ALA A 443 -13.64 -26.14 -21.96
N ALA A 444 -12.81 -25.29 -21.33
CA ALA A 444 -13.11 -24.62 -20.07
C ALA A 444 -13.70 -23.19 -20.22
N ASP A 445 -13.80 -22.70 -21.46
CA ASP A 445 -14.22 -21.34 -21.83
C ASP A 445 -13.35 -20.24 -21.18
N LEU A 446 -12.01 -20.42 -21.20
CA LEU A 446 -11.02 -19.52 -20.58
C LEU A 446 -10.15 -18.82 -21.63
N LEU A 447 -9.95 -17.51 -21.45
CA LEU A 447 -8.96 -16.69 -22.17
C LEU A 447 -7.89 -16.25 -21.16
N VAL A 448 -6.65 -16.65 -21.40
CA VAL A 448 -5.51 -16.31 -20.54
C VAL A 448 -4.66 -15.25 -21.24
N THR A 449 -4.48 -14.11 -20.60
CA THR A 449 -3.62 -13.02 -21.05
C THR A 449 -2.15 -13.24 -20.67
N ALA A 450 -1.22 -12.63 -21.41
CA ALA A 450 0.23 -12.78 -21.20
C ALA A 450 0.77 -12.08 -19.95
N GLY A 451 -0.02 -11.20 -19.34
CA GLY A 451 0.24 -10.51 -18.07
C GLY A 451 -1.06 -10.22 -17.34
N GLU A 452 -1.01 -9.46 -16.25
CA GLU A 452 -2.24 -9.09 -15.51
C GLU A 452 -3.11 -8.16 -16.34
N HIS A 453 -4.38 -8.50 -16.55
CA HIS A 453 -5.24 -7.80 -17.52
C HIS A 453 -5.92 -6.55 -16.98
N GLY A 454 -6.01 -6.36 -15.66
CA GLY A 454 -6.64 -5.18 -15.05
C GLY A 454 -8.16 -5.01 -15.25
N LEU A 455 -8.79 -5.88 -16.05
CA LEU A 455 -10.24 -5.93 -16.26
C LEU A 455 -11.02 -6.25 -14.97
N VAL A 456 -12.27 -5.77 -14.88
CA VAL A 456 -13.25 -6.14 -13.85
C VAL A 456 -14.46 -6.87 -14.46
N THR A 457 -15.12 -7.72 -13.68
CA THR A 457 -16.34 -8.41 -14.13
C THR A 457 -17.43 -7.38 -14.46
N GLY A 458 -17.93 -7.43 -15.69
CA GLY A 458 -18.88 -6.45 -16.24
C GLY A 458 -18.29 -5.56 -17.33
N ASP A 459 -16.96 -5.52 -17.48
CA ASP A 459 -16.31 -4.87 -18.62
C ASP A 459 -16.73 -5.52 -19.95
N SER A 460 -16.49 -4.84 -21.07
CA SER A 460 -16.84 -5.34 -22.41
C SER A 460 -15.64 -5.34 -23.33
N ILE A 461 -15.53 -6.38 -24.15
CA ILE A 461 -14.47 -6.52 -25.16
C ILE A 461 -15.08 -6.75 -26.54
N LEU A 462 -14.46 -6.17 -27.58
CA LEU A 462 -14.80 -6.46 -28.97
C LEU A 462 -13.94 -7.62 -29.45
N TYR A 463 -14.55 -8.72 -29.88
CA TYR A 463 -13.82 -9.80 -30.52
C TYR A 463 -13.69 -9.53 -32.03
N SER A 464 -12.47 -9.36 -32.53
CA SER A 464 -12.18 -9.35 -33.96
C SER A 464 -11.17 -10.44 -34.30
N PRO A 465 -11.45 -11.32 -35.28
CA PRO A 465 -10.51 -12.38 -35.66
C PRO A 465 -9.34 -11.86 -36.51
N GLU A 466 -9.36 -10.60 -36.96
CA GLU A 466 -8.31 -9.98 -37.80
C GLU A 466 -7.94 -10.80 -39.04
N GLY A 467 -8.92 -11.49 -39.64
CA GLY A 467 -8.74 -12.35 -40.80
C GLY A 467 -8.36 -13.81 -40.49
N ASN A 468 -8.20 -14.17 -39.22
CA ASN A 468 -8.02 -15.55 -38.77
C ASN A 468 -9.35 -16.32 -38.71
N ALA A 469 -9.26 -17.65 -38.56
CA ALA A 469 -10.44 -18.46 -38.26
C ALA A 469 -11.02 -18.04 -36.88
N PRO A 470 -12.35 -17.81 -36.77
CA PRO A 470 -12.95 -17.46 -35.50
C PRO A 470 -12.72 -18.54 -34.43
N ILE A 471 -12.50 -18.10 -33.19
CA ILE A 471 -12.46 -18.97 -32.02
C ILE A 471 -13.84 -19.61 -31.87
N GLY A 472 -13.90 -20.93 -31.73
CA GLY A 472 -15.16 -21.68 -31.65
C GLY A 472 -16.09 -21.10 -30.58
N GLY A 473 -17.31 -20.74 -30.98
CA GLY A 473 -18.31 -20.11 -30.10
C GLY A 473 -18.32 -18.58 -30.11
N LEU A 474 -17.28 -17.93 -30.66
CA LEU A 474 -17.24 -16.48 -30.84
C LEU A 474 -17.59 -16.06 -32.26
N VAL A 475 -18.25 -14.92 -32.38
CA VAL A 475 -18.72 -14.31 -33.62
C VAL A 475 -17.86 -13.09 -33.90
N ALA A 476 -17.31 -13.01 -35.11
CA ALA A 476 -16.46 -11.89 -35.51
C ALA A 476 -17.17 -10.54 -35.35
N ASP A 477 -16.39 -9.55 -34.90
CA ASP A 477 -16.77 -8.16 -34.69
C ASP A 477 -17.96 -7.98 -33.74
N ARG A 478 -18.09 -8.91 -32.78
CA ARG A 478 -19.12 -8.88 -31.73
C ARG A 478 -18.52 -8.46 -30.39
N THR A 479 -19.24 -7.63 -29.65
CA THR A 479 -18.91 -7.27 -28.26
C THR A 479 -19.40 -8.34 -27.29
N TYR A 480 -18.54 -8.73 -26.36
CA TYR A 480 -18.78 -9.69 -25.30
C TYR A 480 -18.52 -9.05 -23.93
N GLY A 481 -19.31 -9.41 -22.92
CA GLY A 481 -19.01 -9.06 -21.54
C GLY A 481 -17.86 -9.88 -20.98
N VAL A 482 -17.14 -9.33 -20.00
CA VAL A 482 -16.01 -9.95 -19.31
C VAL A 482 -16.46 -10.46 -17.95
N ILE A 483 -16.02 -11.67 -17.63
CA ILE A 483 -16.12 -12.25 -16.30
C ILE A 483 -14.69 -12.61 -15.87
N VAL A 484 -14.20 -11.92 -14.83
CA VAL A 484 -12.84 -12.13 -14.32
C VAL A 484 -12.80 -13.43 -13.51
N TYR A 485 -11.86 -14.31 -13.87
CA TYR A 485 -11.60 -15.55 -13.14
C TYR A 485 -10.44 -15.39 -12.14
N ASN A 486 -9.36 -14.72 -12.56
CA ASN A 486 -8.24 -14.25 -11.74
C ASN A 486 -7.51 -13.12 -12.49
N ASP A 487 -6.38 -12.62 -11.98
CA ASP A 487 -5.68 -11.46 -12.54
C ASP A 487 -5.18 -11.62 -13.99
N THR A 488 -5.05 -12.84 -14.49
CA THR A 488 -4.57 -13.13 -15.86
C THR A 488 -5.59 -13.84 -16.74
N THR A 489 -6.73 -14.24 -16.19
CA THR A 489 -7.68 -15.14 -16.84
C THR A 489 -9.10 -14.58 -16.79
N VAL A 490 -9.74 -14.52 -17.96
CA VAL A 490 -11.13 -14.10 -18.11
C VAL A 490 -11.98 -15.15 -18.83
N LYS A 491 -13.29 -15.08 -18.59
CA LYS A 491 -14.31 -15.69 -19.43
C LYS A 491 -15.13 -14.61 -20.13
N LEU A 492 -15.77 -14.99 -21.22
CA LEU A 492 -16.67 -14.11 -21.95
C LEU A 492 -18.12 -14.49 -21.66
N GLY A 493 -18.92 -13.54 -21.19
CA GLY A 493 -20.31 -13.77 -20.83
C GLY A 493 -20.95 -12.61 -20.08
N ALA A 494 -22.25 -12.73 -19.84
CA ALA A 494 -23.02 -11.81 -19.02
C ALA A 494 -23.39 -12.49 -17.70
N PRO A 495 -22.75 -12.15 -16.57
CA PRO A 495 -23.06 -12.77 -15.29
C PRO A 495 -24.46 -12.36 -14.81
N PHE A 496 -25.15 -13.27 -14.14
CA PHE A 496 -26.41 -12.98 -13.45
C PHE A 496 -26.44 -13.72 -12.10
N GLN A 497 -27.16 -13.15 -11.14
CA GLN A 497 -27.38 -13.70 -9.81
C GLN A 497 -28.88 -13.93 -9.55
N GLY A 498 -29.23 -14.60 -8.45
CA GLY A 498 -30.63 -14.91 -8.14
C GLY A 498 -31.55 -13.69 -8.09
N SER A 499 -31.07 -12.53 -7.65
CA SER A 499 -31.86 -11.29 -7.63
C SER A 499 -32.13 -10.71 -9.02
N ASN A 500 -31.44 -11.17 -10.06
CA ASN A 500 -31.78 -10.83 -11.45
C ASN A 500 -32.95 -11.65 -11.99
N VAL A 501 -33.32 -12.74 -11.31
CA VAL A 501 -34.35 -13.66 -11.77
C VAL A 501 -35.70 -13.27 -11.20
N ASP A 502 -36.66 -13.14 -12.09
CA ASP A 502 -38.07 -13.03 -11.74
C ASP A 502 -38.74 -14.39 -11.96
N ASP A 503 -38.88 -15.15 -10.87
CA ASP A 503 -39.47 -16.48 -10.88
C ASP A 503 -40.93 -16.48 -11.36
N ASN A 504 -41.66 -15.37 -11.24
CA ASN A 504 -43.04 -15.30 -11.70
C ASN A 504 -43.15 -15.09 -13.22
N ARG A 505 -42.11 -14.54 -13.85
CA ARG A 505 -42.07 -14.24 -15.29
C ARG A 505 -41.14 -15.18 -16.06
N ASP A 506 -40.37 -16.00 -15.34
CA ASP A 506 -39.21 -16.75 -15.80
C ASP A 506 -38.27 -15.89 -16.66
N THR A 507 -37.96 -14.67 -16.20
CA THR A 507 -37.06 -13.75 -16.91
C THR A 507 -35.85 -13.41 -16.07
N ILE A 508 -34.73 -13.16 -16.75
CA ILE A 508 -33.51 -12.61 -16.15
C ILE A 508 -33.37 -11.18 -16.62
N ARG A 509 -33.31 -10.24 -15.68
CA ARG A 509 -33.11 -8.81 -15.94
C ARG A 509 -31.72 -8.36 -15.49
N PHE A 510 -30.94 -7.84 -16.44
CA PHE A 510 -29.61 -7.30 -16.21
C PHE A 510 -29.67 -5.81 -15.80
N ALA A 511 -28.67 -5.37 -15.04
CA ALA A 511 -28.55 -3.97 -14.62
C ALA A 511 -28.10 -3.04 -15.76
N SER A 512 -27.38 -3.60 -16.75
CA SER A 512 -26.89 -2.94 -17.96
C SER A 512 -27.25 -3.77 -19.20
N GLN A 513 -27.03 -3.20 -20.40
CA GLN A 513 -27.33 -3.88 -21.66
C GLN A 513 -26.54 -5.20 -21.78
N HIS A 514 -27.25 -6.31 -21.99
CA HIS A 514 -26.65 -7.64 -21.84
C HIS A 514 -25.86 -8.15 -23.06
N GLY A 515 -26.01 -7.53 -24.24
CA GLY A 515 -25.30 -7.93 -25.47
C GLY A 515 -25.62 -9.34 -26.03
N LEU A 516 -26.42 -10.14 -25.33
CA LEU A 516 -26.92 -11.45 -25.76
C LEU A 516 -27.87 -11.37 -26.97
N SER A 517 -27.86 -12.42 -27.79
CA SER A 517 -28.72 -12.68 -28.94
C SER A 517 -29.57 -13.93 -28.71
N THR A 518 -30.73 -14.01 -29.37
CA THR A 518 -31.58 -15.21 -29.28
C THR A 518 -30.84 -16.40 -29.89
N GLY A 519 -30.71 -17.49 -29.14
CA GLY A 519 -29.95 -18.68 -29.49
C GLY A 519 -28.60 -18.82 -28.78
N ASP A 520 -28.10 -17.76 -28.13
CA ASP A 520 -26.87 -17.84 -27.32
C ASP A 520 -27.05 -18.84 -26.17
N GLN A 521 -25.95 -19.42 -25.68
CA GLN A 521 -25.98 -20.34 -24.54
C GLN A 521 -25.56 -19.63 -23.24
N LEU A 522 -26.25 -19.94 -22.15
CA LEU A 522 -25.87 -19.55 -20.79
C LEU A 522 -25.81 -20.79 -19.90
N GLU A 523 -24.73 -20.94 -19.15
CA GLU A 523 -24.57 -22.02 -18.18
C GLU A 523 -24.93 -21.53 -16.78
N TYR A 524 -25.80 -22.26 -16.10
CA TYR A 524 -26.18 -21.95 -14.72
C TYR A 524 -25.33 -22.73 -13.73
N GLY A 525 -24.81 -22.06 -12.69
CA GLY A 525 -24.23 -22.71 -11.51
C GLY A 525 -22.72 -22.58 -11.34
N TYR A 526 -22.08 -21.69 -12.10
CA TYR A 526 -20.71 -21.30 -11.84
C TYR A 526 -20.67 -20.23 -10.72
N LEU A 527 -20.20 -20.62 -9.54
CA LEU A 527 -19.96 -19.70 -8.41
C LEU A 527 -18.56 -19.11 -8.53
N PHE A 528 -18.45 -17.78 -8.63
CA PHE A 528 -17.16 -17.08 -8.70
C PHE A 528 -16.53 -16.84 -7.32
N THR A 529 -17.23 -17.16 -6.23
CA THR A 529 -16.72 -17.19 -4.85
C THR A 529 -17.37 -18.34 -4.09
N SER A 530 -16.67 -18.89 -3.09
CA SER A 530 -17.01 -20.12 -2.35
C SER A 530 -18.29 -20.08 -1.49
N GLY A 531 -19.22 -19.15 -1.75
CA GLY A 531 -20.53 -19.09 -1.10
C GLY A 531 -21.59 -19.81 -1.93
N ALA A 532 -22.29 -20.78 -1.33
CA ALA A 532 -23.46 -21.40 -1.96
C ALA A 532 -24.52 -20.33 -2.26
N SER A 533 -24.71 -19.99 -3.53
CA SER A 533 -25.87 -19.19 -3.94
C SER A 533 -27.11 -20.05 -3.85
N GLY A 534 -28.21 -19.48 -3.36
CA GLY A 534 -29.51 -20.14 -3.34
C GLY A 534 -29.86 -20.67 -4.72
N SER A 535 -30.35 -21.91 -4.78
CA SER A 535 -30.79 -22.52 -6.03
C SER A 535 -31.89 -21.67 -6.67
N ILE A 536 -31.69 -21.23 -7.90
CA ILE A 536 -32.73 -20.63 -8.72
C ILE A 536 -33.66 -21.76 -9.19
N GLY A 537 -34.94 -21.67 -8.83
CA GLY A 537 -35.94 -22.67 -9.19
C GLY A 537 -36.01 -22.86 -10.71
N GLY A 538 -36.07 -24.12 -11.17
CA GLY A 538 -36.17 -24.45 -12.60
C GLY A 538 -34.84 -24.48 -13.36
N LEU A 539 -33.72 -24.05 -12.75
CA LEU A 539 -32.38 -24.19 -13.32
C LEU A 539 -31.57 -25.26 -12.58
N SER A 540 -30.84 -26.08 -13.33
CA SER A 540 -29.99 -27.16 -12.83
C SER A 540 -28.53 -26.76 -12.95
N ASN A 541 -27.78 -26.89 -11.84
CA ASN A 541 -26.36 -26.53 -11.80
C ASN A 541 -25.56 -27.29 -12.87
N GLY A 542 -24.64 -26.60 -13.55
CA GLY A 542 -23.82 -27.10 -14.65
C GLY A 542 -24.58 -27.34 -15.96
N THR A 543 -25.84 -26.90 -16.05
CA THR A 543 -26.65 -27.10 -17.26
C THR A 543 -26.59 -25.86 -18.17
N LYS A 544 -26.33 -26.09 -19.45
CA LYS A 544 -26.40 -25.06 -20.50
C LYS A 544 -27.85 -24.89 -20.97
N TYR A 545 -28.32 -23.64 -20.93
CA TYR A 545 -29.61 -23.20 -21.42
C TYR A 545 -29.43 -22.28 -22.62
N TYR A 546 -30.48 -22.16 -23.45
CA TYR A 546 -30.50 -21.27 -24.60
C TYR A 546 -31.22 -19.97 -24.26
N VAL A 547 -30.74 -18.86 -24.81
CA VAL A 547 -31.26 -17.51 -24.58
C VAL A 547 -32.36 -17.20 -25.58
N ARG A 548 -33.47 -16.66 -25.08
CA ARG A 548 -34.45 -15.92 -25.86
C ARG A 548 -34.44 -14.46 -25.42
N VAL A 549 -34.01 -13.57 -26.29
CA VAL A 549 -33.99 -12.13 -26.01
C VAL A 549 -35.43 -11.61 -25.96
N ILE A 550 -35.74 -10.85 -24.91
CA ILE A 550 -37.01 -10.13 -24.78
C ILE A 550 -36.80 -8.69 -25.24
N ASP A 551 -35.76 -8.04 -24.70
CA ASP A 551 -35.30 -6.70 -25.03
C ASP A 551 -33.84 -6.50 -24.59
N ALA A 552 -33.32 -5.28 -24.63
CA ALA A 552 -31.92 -4.97 -24.36
C ALA A 552 -31.45 -5.29 -22.92
N LEU A 553 -32.37 -5.45 -21.96
CA LEU A 553 -32.07 -5.70 -20.55
C LEU A 553 -32.64 -7.02 -20.04
N THR A 554 -33.46 -7.72 -20.82
CA THR A 554 -34.25 -8.84 -20.35
C THR A 554 -34.16 -10.05 -21.28
N VAL A 555 -33.86 -11.21 -20.72
CA VAL A 555 -33.84 -12.49 -21.43
C VAL A 555 -34.71 -13.54 -20.74
N LYS A 556 -35.04 -14.61 -21.47
CA LYS A 556 -35.64 -15.84 -20.94
C LYS A 556 -34.81 -17.04 -21.37
N LEU A 557 -34.78 -18.09 -20.55
CA LEU A 557 -34.04 -19.31 -20.83
C LEU A 557 -34.95 -20.41 -21.39
N GLY A 558 -34.42 -21.22 -22.29
CA GLY A 558 -35.05 -22.44 -22.80
C GLY A 558 -34.08 -23.61 -22.78
N THR A 559 -34.60 -24.83 -22.82
CA THR A 559 -33.79 -26.07 -22.78
C THR A 559 -33.34 -26.54 -24.15
N SER A 560 -33.80 -25.92 -25.23
CA SER A 560 -33.36 -26.22 -26.60
C SER A 560 -33.36 -24.98 -27.51
N LEU A 561 -32.49 -25.01 -28.53
CA LEU A 561 -32.43 -23.96 -29.54
C LEU A 561 -33.77 -23.77 -30.27
N ALA A 562 -34.46 -24.87 -30.58
CA ALA A 562 -35.76 -24.86 -31.24
C ALA A 562 -36.83 -24.13 -30.41
N GLN A 563 -36.79 -24.29 -29.08
CA GLN A 563 -37.73 -23.63 -28.17
C GLN A 563 -37.54 -22.10 -28.15
N VAL A 564 -36.29 -21.63 -28.11
CA VAL A 564 -36.01 -20.18 -28.00
C VAL A 564 -36.16 -19.45 -29.34
N THR A 565 -35.96 -20.15 -30.46
CA THR A 565 -36.10 -19.61 -31.83
C THR A 565 -37.52 -19.74 -32.40
N GLN A 566 -38.42 -20.47 -31.73
CA GLN A 566 -39.80 -20.63 -32.20
C GLN A 566 -40.49 -19.27 -32.36
N ASN A 567 -41.03 -19.01 -33.57
CA ASN A 567 -41.76 -17.79 -33.87
C ASN A 567 -42.91 -17.55 -32.88
N LEU A 568 -43.09 -16.30 -32.45
CA LEU A 568 -44.20 -15.90 -31.60
C LEU A 568 -45.52 -16.02 -32.39
N LYS A 569 -46.55 -16.59 -31.77
CA LYS A 569 -47.91 -16.54 -32.28
C LYS A 569 -48.67 -15.42 -31.59
N SER A 570 -49.05 -14.42 -32.37
CA SER A 570 -49.89 -13.32 -31.89
C SER A 570 -51.35 -13.74 -31.81
N PHE A 571 -52.07 -13.22 -30.82
CA PHE A 571 -53.52 -13.27 -30.73
C PHE A 571 -54.05 -11.91 -30.27
N GLN A 572 -55.29 -11.60 -30.61
CA GLN A 572 -55.93 -10.34 -30.20
C GLN A 572 -56.61 -10.49 -28.84
N PRO A 573 -56.83 -9.40 -28.08
CA PRO A 573 -57.50 -9.47 -26.78
C PRO A 573 -58.86 -10.18 -26.83
N GLY A 574 -59.61 -10.04 -27.92
CA GLY A 574 -60.90 -10.73 -28.11
C GLY A 574 -60.82 -12.25 -28.26
N ALA A 575 -59.62 -12.84 -28.35
CA ALA A 575 -59.41 -14.28 -28.31
C ALA A 575 -59.33 -14.82 -26.87
N VAL A 576 -59.26 -13.94 -25.87
CA VAL A 576 -59.20 -14.30 -24.45
C VAL A 576 -60.61 -14.26 -23.87
N ASP A 577 -61.08 -15.40 -23.38
CA ASP A 577 -62.28 -15.49 -22.57
C ASP A 577 -61.88 -15.64 -21.10
N ALA A 578 -61.99 -14.53 -20.37
CA ALA A 578 -61.63 -14.47 -18.95
C ALA A 578 -62.65 -15.14 -18.02
N ALA A 579 -63.85 -15.51 -18.51
CA ALA A 579 -64.85 -16.20 -17.71
C ALA A 579 -64.64 -17.73 -17.73
N SER A 580 -64.02 -18.24 -18.79
CA SER A 580 -63.70 -19.67 -18.96
C SER A 580 -62.20 -19.98 -18.89
N ASP A 581 -61.35 -18.97 -18.67
CA ASP A 581 -59.88 -19.08 -18.70
C ASP A 581 -59.33 -19.70 -19.99
N VAL A 582 -59.99 -19.43 -21.12
CA VAL A 582 -59.63 -19.97 -22.44
C VAL A 582 -59.07 -18.89 -23.35
N ILE A 583 -57.95 -19.17 -24.01
CA ILE A 583 -57.44 -18.37 -25.13
C ILE A 583 -57.63 -19.17 -26.43
N THR A 584 -58.48 -18.69 -27.33
CA THR A 584 -58.80 -19.38 -28.59
C THR A 584 -57.85 -18.96 -29.72
N LEU A 585 -56.91 -19.84 -30.09
CA LEU A 585 -55.99 -19.62 -31.22
C LEU A 585 -56.16 -20.71 -32.27
N ALA A 586 -56.53 -20.35 -33.51
CA ALA A 586 -56.55 -21.32 -34.60
C ALA A 586 -55.14 -21.83 -34.92
N SER A 587 -55.02 -23.14 -35.16
CA SER A 587 -53.75 -23.79 -35.55
C SER A 587 -52.57 -23.42 -34.64
N HIS A 588 -52.81 -23.30 -33.33
CA HIS A 588 -51.79 -22.90 -32.36
C HIS A 588 -50.64 -23.91 -32.28
N GLY A 589 -50.88 -25.19 -32.60
CA GLY A 589 -49.84 -26.21 -32.69
C GLY A 589 -49.21 -26.55 -31.34
N PHE A 590 -49.90 -26.20 -30.24
CA PHE A 590 -49.54 -26.62 -28.90
C PHE A 590 -50.24 -27.94 -28.56
N THR A 591 -49.59 -28.78 -27.79
CA THR A 591 -50.19 -30.01 -27.26
C THR A 591 -50.66 -29.81 -25.82
N THR A 592 -51.63 -30.61 -25.37
CA THR A 592 -52.08 -30.60 -23.97
C THR A 592 -50.89 -30.80 -23.03
N GLY A 593 -50.79 -29.94 -22.00
CA GLY A 593 -49.68 -29.95 -21.03
C GLY A 593 -48.41 -29.23 -21.48
N GLN A 594 -48.36 -28.66 -22.68
CA GLN A 594 -47.21 -27.84 -23.11
C GLN A 594 -47.18 -26.52 -22.34
N ALA A 595 -46.05 -26.23 -21.69
CA ALA A 595 -45.81 -24.94 -21.06
C ALA A 595 -45.74 -23.83 -22.12
N VAL A 596 -46.47 -22.74 -21.90
CA VAL A 596 -46.48 -21.56 -22.77
C VAL A 596 -46.28 -20.30 -21.93
N THR A 597 -45.67 -19.28 -22.52
CA THR A 597 -45.58 -17.95 -21.93
C THR A 597 -46.23 -16.97 -22.88
N TYR A 598 -47.30 -16.31 -22.43
CA TYR A 598 -47.88 -15.21 -23.19
C TYR A 598 -47.12 -13.92 -22.86
N ARG A 599 -47.00 -13.03 -23.84
CA ARG A 599 -46.50 -11.67 -23.62
C ARG A 599 -47.66 -10.71 -23.91
N GLY A 600 -48.16 -10.06 -22.88
CA GLY A 600 -49.12 -8.98 -23.04
C GLY A 600 -48.48 -7.77 -23.73
N PRO A 601 -49.27 -6.82 -24.25
CA PRO A 601 -48.74 -5.53 -24.68
C PRO A 601 -47.94 -4.91 -23.54
N ARG A 602 -46.82 -4.24 -23.87
CA ARG A 602 -46.04 -3.49 -22.87
C ARG A 602 -46.96 -2.47 -22.21
N SER A 603 -47.29 -2.67 -20.95
CA SER A 603 -47.99 -1.66 -20.15
C SER A 603 -47.02 -0.52 -19.90
N ALA A 604 -47.20 0.60 -20.59
CA ALA A 604 -46.69 1.87 -20.06
C ALA A 604 -47.52 2.17 -18.81
N THR A 605 -46.91 2.13 -17.64
CA THR A 605 -47.56 2.60 -16.42
C THR A 605 -47.65 4.12 -16.48
N PHE A 606 -48.89 4.60 -16.50
CA PHE A 606 -49.20 6.02 -16.37
C PHE A 606 -48.90 6.42 -14.92
N GLN A 607 -47.80 7.11 -14.69
CA GLN A 607 -47.61 7.80 -13.42
C GLN A 607 -48.30 9.16 -13.57
N GLY A 608 -49.22 9.49 -12.66
CA GLY A 608 -50.19 10.60 -12.79
C GLY A 608 -49.62 12.02 -12.89
N PHE A 609 -48.31 12.18 -13.05
CA PHE A 609 -47.62 13.46 -13.17
C PHE A 609 -47.33 13.90 -14.62
N ALA A 610 -47.73 13.12 -15.62
CA ALA A 610 -47.50 13.44 -17.05
C ALA A 610 -48.70 14.08 -17.78
N VAL A 611 -49.68 14.61 -17.05
CA VAL A 611 -50.81 15.37 -17.62
C VAL A 611 -50.61 16.85 -17.31
N ASP A 612 -50.32 17.64 -18.34
CA ASP A 612 -50.48 19.09 -18.29
C ASP A 612 -51.93 19.42 -18.68
N ASP A 613 -52.75 19.70 -17.67
CA ASP A 613 -54.17 20.12 -17.77
C ASP A 613 -54.36 21.29 -18.74
N ALA A 614 -53.35 22.17 -18.86
CA ALA A 614 -53.51 23.45 -19.55
C ALA A 614 -53.27 23.37 -21.07
N ALA A 615 -52.72 22.26 -21.59
CA ALA A 615 -52.18 22.22 -22.96
C ALA A 615 -52.81 21.18 -23.91
N ASP A 616 -53.74 20.33 -23.45
CA ASP A 616 -54.38 19.25 -24.25
C ASP A 616 -53.38 18.44 -25.12
N LYS A 617 -52.16 18.24 -24.62
CA LYS A 617 -51.09 17.52 -25.32
C LYS A 617 -50.42 16.52 -24.40
N ILE A 618 -50.24 15.31 -24.91
CA ILE A 618 -49.50 14.22 -24.26
C ILE A 618 -48.06 14.25 -24.79
N ALA A 619 -47.09 14.55 -23.93
CA ALA A 619 -45.68 14.41 -24.27
C ALA A 619 -45.24 12.95 -24.13
N ILE A 620 -44.99 12.29 -25.27
CA ILE A 620 -44.38 10.96 -25.30
C ILE A 620 -42.87 11.17 -25.43
N GLY A 621 -42.18 11.30 -24.30
CA GLY A 621 -40.71 11.26 -24.26
C GLY A 621 -40.22 9.82 -24.37
N VAL A 622 -39.23 9.58 -25.23
CA VAL A 622 -38.47 8.31 -25.28
C VAL A 622 -37.64 8.16 -24.00
N ALA A 623 -37.61 6.94 -23.45
CA ALA A 623 -36.73 6.55 -22.35
C ALA A 623 -35.26 6.63 -22.75
#